data_AF-A0A5N9E8G4-F1
#
_entry.id   AF-A0A5N9E8G4-F1
#
_cell.length_a   1.000
_cell.length_b   1.000
_cell.length_c   1.000
_cell.angle_alpha   90.00
_cell.angle_beta   90.00
_cell.angle_gamma   90.00
#
_symmetry.space_group_name_H-M   'P 1'
#
loop_
_entity.id
_entity.type
_entity.pdbx_description
1 polymer ?
#
loop_
_entity_poly.entity_id
_entity_poly.type
_entity_poly.pdbx_seq_one_letter_code
_entity_poly.pdbx_strand_id
1 'polypeptide(L)'
;MSISPEKLVYVAGQACMDSNGNLVGKGDAAAQTRQALKNIGVVLAGAGADFSNVVEFTTYVVVRSSVQRYLDGCGELYPHMYPDRDFPPNTLLVVAGLVRERLSG
;
A
#
# COMPACT_ATOMS: atom_id res chain seq x y z
N MET A 1 13.03 28.63 5.49
CA MET A 1 13.87 27.69 4.72
C MET A 1 12.94 26.83 3.89
N SER A 2 13.02 26.87 2.56
CA SER A 2 12.19 26.02 1.69
C SER A 2 13.09 24.93 1.13
N ILE A 3 12.72 23.67 1.34
CA ILE A 3 13.34 22.52 0.70
C ILE A 3 12.34 22.05 -0.36
N SER A 4 12.75 22.04 -1.62
CA SER A 4 11.92 21.58 -2.73
C SER A 4 12.45 20.23 -3.21
N PRO A 5 11.60 19.20 -3.36
CA PRO A 5 12.02 17.95 -3.96
C PRO A 5 12.38 18.18 -5.43
N GLU A 6 13.45 17.57 -5.91
CA GLU A 6 13.87 17.67 -7.32
C GLU A 6 12.89 16.97 -8.27
N LYS A 7 12.23 15.90 -7.80
CA LYS A 7 11.25 15.11 -8.55
C LYS A 7 10.20 14.52 -7.62
N LEU A 8 8.93 14.58 -8.03
CA LEU A 8 7.81 13.89 -7.36
C LEU A 8 7.27 12.77 -8.25
N VAL A 9 6.99 11.62 -7.65
CA VAL A 9 6.36 10.47 -8.30
C VAL A 9 5.03 10.22 -7.62
N TYR A 10 3.94 10.37 -8.37
CA TYR A 10 2.60 10.04 -7.89
C TYR A 10 2.22 8.65 -8.38
N VAL A 11 2.04 7.72 -7.43
CA VAL A 11 1.67 6.34 -7.71
C VAL A 11 0.14 6.23 -7.68
N ALA A 12 -0.46 5.72 -8.76
CA ALA A 12 -1.89 5.42 -8.79
C ALA A 12 -2.24 4.40 -7.69
N GLY A 13 -3.47 4.42 -7.17
CA GLY A 13 -3.90 3.50 -6.13
C GLY A 13 -3.67 2.03 -6.53
N GLN A 14 -2.87 1.32 -5.74
CA GLN A 14 -2.56 -0.08 -5.98
C GLN A 14 -3.50 -0.99 -5.19
N ALA A 15 -4.09 -1.97 -5.88
CA ALA A 15 -4.97 -2.97 -5.30
C ALA A 15 -4.30 -4.35 -5.24
N CYS A 16 -4.98 -5.32 -4.62
CA CYS A 16 -4.55 -6.71 -4.43
C CYS A 16 -4.69 -7.59 -5.68
N MET A 17 -4.18 -7.12 -6.81
CA MET A 17 -4.20 -7.83 -8.10
C MET A 17 -2.81 -8.37 -8.44
N ASP A 18 -2.70 -9.61 -8.92
CA ASP A 18 -1.45 -10.12 -9.49
C ASP A 18 -1.21 -9.61 -10.93
N SER A 19 -0.07 -9.95 -11.52
CA SER A 19 0.30 -9.55 -12.90
C SER A 19 -0.62 -10.13 -13.98
N ASN A 20 -1.39 -11.17 -13.66
CA ASN A 20 -2.35 -11.79 -14.56
C ASN A 20 -3.76 -11.20 -14.39
N GLY A 21 -3.95 -10.24 -13.47
CA GLY A 21 -5.25 -9.65 -13.18
C GLY A 21 -6.15 -10.52 -12.31
N ASN A 22 -5.58 -11.45 -11.53
CA ASN A 22 -6.29 -12.23 -10.53
C ASN A 22 -6.28 -11.54 -9.17
N LEU A 23 -7.38 -11.68 -8.43
CA LEU A 23 -7.47 -11.20 -7.06
C LEU A 23 -6.61 -12.08 -6.14
N VAL A 24 -5.76 -11.46 -5.33
CA VAL A 24 -4.95 -12.14 -4.31
C VAL A 24 -5.53 -11.86 -2.93
N GLY A 25 -5.73 -12.91 -2.13
CA GLY A 25 -6.17 -12.76 -0.74
C GLY A 25 -7.67 -12.45 -0.57
N LYS A 26 -8.55 -13.05 -1.36
CA LYS A 26 -10.01 -12.89 -1.17
C LYS A 26 -10.41 -13.21 0.28
N GLY A 27 -11.07 -12.28 0.97
CA GLY A 27 -11.43 -12.45 2.38
C GLY A 27 -10.28 -12.30 3.38
N ASP A 28 -9.06 -11.98 2.92
CA ASP A 28 -7.86 -11.85 3.74
C ASP A 28 -7.18 -10.50 3.46
N ALA A 29 -7.57 -9.49 4.24
CA ALA A 29 -7.01 -8.15 4.09
C ALA A 29 -5.50 -8.07 4.36
N ALA A 30 -4.90 -9.00 5.12
CA ALA A 30 -3.45 -9.03 5.33
C ALA A 30 -2.75 -9.49 4.03
N ALA A 31 -3.24 -10.57 3.41
CA ALA A 31 -2.75 -11.01 2.10
C ALA A 31 -2.97 -9.96 1.00
N GLN A 32 -4.11 -9.27 1.01
CA GLN A 32 -4.38 -8.17 0.09
C GLN A 32 -3.40 -7.01 0.28
N THR A 33 -3.11 -6.65 1.54
CA THR A 33 -2.14 -5.59 1.89
C THR A 33 -0.75 -5.94 1.37
N ARG A 34 -0.29 -7.18 1.59
CA ARG A 34 1.00 -7.65 1.06
C ARG A 34 1.08 -7.54 -0.46
N GLN A 35 0.01 -7.93 -1.17
CA GLN A 35 -0.03 -7.83 -2.63
C GLN A 35 -0.04 -6.37 -3.11
N ALA A 36 -0.82 -5.50 -2.47
CA ALA A 36 -0.86 -4.08 -2.81
C ALA A 36 0.52 -3.41 -2.62
N LEU A 37 1.20 -3.69 -1.50
CA LEU A 37 2.56 -3.20 -1.26
C LEU A 37 3.56 -3.77 -2.28
N LYS A 38 3.47 -5.06 -2.62
CA LYS A 38 4.30 -5.64 -3.69
C LYS A 38 4.11 -4.89 -5.01
N ASN A 39 2.88 -4.56 -5.37
CA ASN A 39 2.57 -3.81 -6.59
C ASN A 39 3.14 -2.39 -6.54
N ILE A 40 3.06 -1.70 -5.39
CA ILE A 40 3.71 -0.40 -5.19
C ILE A 40 5.22 -0.51 -5.44
N GLY A 41 5.88 -1.54 -4.90
CA GLY A 41 7.31 -1.78 -5.14
C GLY A 41 7.67 -1.93 -6.62
N VAL A 42 6.82 -2.60 -7.41
CA VAL A 42 7.01 -2.71 -8.87
C VAL A 42 6.90 -1.35 -9.56
N VAL A 43 5.91 -0.52 -9.18
CA VAL A 43 5.75 0.82 -9.76
C VAL A 43 6.91 1.74 -9.39
N LEU A 44 7.35 1.71 -8.13
CA LEU A 44 8.52 2.47 -7.67
C LEU A 44 9.78 2.07 -8.44
N ALA A 45 10.04 0.78 -8.58
CA ALA A 45 11.20 0.28 -9.34
C ALA A 45 11.17 0.76 -10.80
N GLY A 46 9.99 0.77 -11.44
CA GLY A 46 9.81 1.31 -12.78
C GLY A 46 10.11 2.81 -12.91
N ALA A 47 10.05 3.56 -11.80
CA ALA A 47 10.41 4.97 -11.71
C ALA A 47 11.87 5.22 -11.27
N GLY A 48 12.65 4.15 -11.02
CA GLY A 48 14.00 4.23 -10.47
C GLY A 48 14.02 4.56 -8.97
N ALA A 49 12.96 4.19 -8.24
CA ALA A 49 12.78 4.45 -6.81
C ALA A 49 12.52 3.14 -6.04
N ASP A 50 12.58 3.22 -4.72
CA ASP A 50 12.17 2.15 -3.81
C ASP A 50 11.39 2.71 -2.60
N PHE A 51 11.09 1.87 -1.61
CA PHE A 51 10.31 2.27 -0.44
C PHE A 51 10.98 3.34 0.42
N SER A 52 12.31 3.47 0.39
CA SER A 52 13.04 4.55 1.09
C SER A 52 12.74 5.94 0.51
N ASN A 53 12.19 6.00 -0.70
CA ASN A 53 11.77 7.25 -1.34
C ASN A 53 10.30 7.61 -1.06
N VAL A 54 9.54 6.72 -0.41
CA VAL A 54 8.13 6.99 -0.10
C VAL A 54 8.05 7.96 1.07
N VAL A 55 7.38 9.08 0.85
CA VAL A 55 7.19 10.14 1.84
C VAL A 55 5.79 10.19 2.42
N GLU A 56 4.82 9.51 1.79
CA GLU A 56 3.43 9.49 2.23
C GLU A 56 2.70 8.27 1.67
N PHE A 57 1.84 7.66 2.50
CA PHE A 57 0.80 6.74 2.05
C PHE A 57 -0.60 7.33 2.28
N THR A 58 -1.52 7.02 1.37
CA THR A 58 -2.96 7.15 1.61
C THR A 58 -3.59 5.77 1.41
N THR A 59 -4.14 5.22 2.48
CA THR A 59 -4.68 3.86 2.52
C THR A 59 -6.19 3.90 2.66
N TYR A 60 -6.87 3.14 1.80
CA TYR A 60 -8.31 2.92 1.88
C TYR A 60 -8.58 1.44 2.15
N VAL A 61 -9.32 1.16 3.23
CA VAL A 61 -9.81 -0.20 3.54
C VAL A 61 -11.33 -0.20 3.53
N VAL A 62 -11.92 -1.34 3.20
CA VAL A 62 -13.36 -1.56 3.33
C VAL A 62 -13.62 -2.34 4.61
N VAL A 63 -14.69 -1.94 5.30
CA VAL A 63 -15.11 -2.40 6.64
C VAL A 63 -14.07 -2.18 7.76
N ARG A 64 -14.56 -1.81 8.95
CA ARG A 64 -13.70 -1.47 10.09
C ARG A 64 -12.94 -2.70 10.63
N SER A 65 -13.49 -3.90 10.49
CA SER A 65 -12.85 -5.15 10.91
C SER A 65 -11.59 -5.50 10.11
N SER A 66 -11.42 -4.96 8.89
CA SER A 66 -10.22 -5.17 8.07
C SER A 66 -9.00 -4.39 8.56
N VAL A 67 -9.21 -3.34 9.39
CA VAL A 67 -8.13 -2.46 9.85
C VAL A 67 -7.02 -3.23 10.55
N GLN A 68 -7.35 -4.14 11.47
CA GLN A 68 -6.33 -4.91 12.18
C GLN A 68 -5.53 -5.78 11.22
N ARG A 69 -6.20 -6.46 10.28
CA ARG A 69 -5.53 -7.32 9.29
C ARG A 69 -4.65 -6.52 8.33
N TYR A 70 -5.05 -5.31 7.97
CA TYR A 70 -4.20 -4.36 7.26
C TYR A 70 -2.93 -4.05 8.07
N LEU A 71 -3.08 -3.69 9.36
CA LEU A 71 -1.95 -3.40 10.23
C LEU A 71 -1.02 -4.61 10.41
N ASP A 72 -1.57 -5.81 10.52
CA ASP A 72 -0.80 -7.06 10.59
C ASP A 72 0.05 -7.23 9.31
N GLY A 73 -0.57 -7.05 8.13
CA GLY A 73 0.13 -7.14 6.84
C GLY A 73 1.23 -6.08 6.67
N CYS A 74 1.01 -4.86 7.16
CA CYS A 74 2.05 -3.83 7.24
C CYS A 74 3.15 -4.23 8.23
N GLY A 75 2.81 -4.72 9.42
CA GLY A 75 3.76 -5.13 10.45
C GLY A 75 4.70 -6.25 10.00
N GLU A 76 4.25 -7.12 9.11
CA GLU A 76 5.09 -8.15 8.49
C GLU A 76 6.11 -7.57 7.49
N LEU A 77 5.71 -6.58 6.68
CA LEU A 77 6.54 -6.11 5.56
C LEU A 77 7.37 -4.86 5.88
N TYR A 78 6.86 -3.96 6.71
CA TYR A 78 7.49 -2.67 6.99
C TYR A 78 8.89 -2.81 7.62
N PRO A 79 9.17 -3.76 8.52
CA PRO A 79 10.54 -3.95 9.03
C PRO A 79 11.57 -4.28 7.95
N HIS A 80 11.14 -4.90 6.84
CA HIS A 80 12.01 -5.19 5.70
C HIS A 80 12.14 -4.00 4.74
N MET A 81 11.08 -3.18 4.62
CA MET A 81 11.06 -1.99 3.75
C MET A 81 11.75 -0.77 4.40
N TYR A 82 11.68 -0.69 5.73
CA TYR A 82 12.13 0.44 6.55
C TYR A 82 12.98 -0.08 7.73
N PRO A 83 14.21 -0.54 7.47
CA PRO A 83 15.06 -1.16 8.50
C PRO A 83 15.39 -0.21 9.66
N ASP A 84 15.49 1.09 9.38
CA ASP A 84 15.75 2.14 10.37
C ASP A 84 14.50 2.56 11.16
N ARG A 85 13.34 1.95 10.87
CA ARG A 85 12.03 2.26 11.46
C ARG A 85 11.55 3.70 11.26
N ASP A 86 12.12 4.40 10.28
CA ASP A 86 11.59 5.65 9.77
C ASP A 86 10.44 5.34 8.80
N PHE A 87 9.24 5.19 9.36
CA PHE A 87 8.05 4.87 8.58
C PHE A 87 7.43 6.15 8.02
N PRO A 88 7.07 6.20 6.72
CA PRO A 88 6.39 7.36 6.18
C PRO A 88 5.01 7.55 6.84
N PRO A 89 4.55 8.82 6.95
CA PRO A 89 3.19 9.10 7.39
C PRO A 89 2.17 8.39 6.51
N ASN A 90 1.06 7.97 7.12
CA ASN A 90 -0.01 7.27 6.43
C ASN A 90 -1.38 7.76 6.92
N THR A 91 -2.22 8.18 5.98
CA THR A 91 -3.64 8.43 6.24
C THR A 91 -4.44 7.16 5.95
N LEU A 92 -5.05 6.56 6.97
CA LEU A 92 -5.92 5.38 6.82
C LEU A 92 -7.40 5.75 6.92
N LEU A 93 -8.16 5.42 5.89
CA LEU A 93 -9.60 5.67 5.81
C LEU A 93 -10.37 4.36 5.64
N VAL A 94 -11.46 4.23 6.39
CA VAL A 94 -12.48 3.20 6.13
C VAL A 94 -13.51 3.78 5.17
N VAL A 95 -13.59 3.23 3.97
CA VAL A 95 -14.49 3.69 2.91
C VAL A 95 -15.65 2.73 2.71
N ALA A 96 -16.73 3.21 2.08
CA ALA A 96 -17.92 2.40 1.81
C ALA A 96 -17.66 1.26 0.80
N GLY A 97 -16.67 1.41 -0.07
CA GLY A 97 -16.29 0.40 -1.05
C GLY A 97 -15.17 0.89 -1.97
N LEU A 98 -14.55 -0.06 -2.67
CA LEU A 98 -13.59 0.23 -3.74
C LEU A 98 -14.26 0.15 -5.12
N VAL A 99 -13.52 0.53 -6.16
CA VAL A 99 -14.01 0.59 -7.55
C VAL A 99 -14.64 -0.71 -8.08
N ARG A 100 -14.27 -1.87 -7.52
CA ARG A 100 -14.87 -3.18 -7.83
C ARG A 100 -15.23 -3.88 -6.54
N GLU A 101 -16.44 -4.44 -6.48
CA GLU A 101 -16.95 -5.13 -5.29
C GLU A 101 -16.03 -6.26 -4.81
N ARG A 102 -15.43 -7.01 -5.74
CA ARG A 102 -14.47 -8.08 -5.41
C ARG A 102 -13.20 -7.61 -4.68
N LEU A 103 -12.92 -6.31 -4.67
CA LEU A 103 -11.79 -5.71 -3.93
C LEU A 103 -12.19 -5.30 -2.51
N SER A 104 -13.48 -5.26 -2.21
CA SER A 104 -14.03 -4.81 -0.94
C SER A 104 -14.12 -5.92 0.12
N GLY A 105 -13.71 -7.16 -0.20
CA GLY A 105 -13.88 -8.36 0.63
C GLY A 105 -12.66 -9.28 0.62
#